data_AF-A0A524J6H9-F1
#
_entry.id   AF-A0A524J6H9-F1
#
_cell.length_a   1.000
_cell.length_b   1.000
_cell.length_c   1.000
_cell.angle_alpha   90.00
_cell.angle_beta   90.00
_cell.angle_gamma   90.00
#
_symmetry.space_group_name_H-M   'P 1'
#
loop_
_entity.id
_entity.type
_entity.pdbx_description
1 polymer ?
#
loop_
_entity_poly.entity_id
_entity_poly.type
_entity_poly.pdbx_seq_one_letter_code
_entity_poly.pdbx_strand_id
1 'polypeptide(L)'
;MSSPPHAKFFVNDGVVTSQTDMLHLLRPVLKQTVTYRYLRGREVVARGTGWVERIVVDAEDTSTYFTPLAITLNIDSFEHLEFETRADQLLVYTLVQGDERVVMEFAPIGPGEADASPFAARQLTFDTSEFVQMELLGLEAQEDE
;
A
#
# COMPACT_ATOMS: atom_id res chain seq x y z
N MET A 1 29.54 -21.11 -27.26
CA MET A 1 28.73 -21.58 -26.11
C MET A 1 28.17 -20.33 -25.44
N SER A 2 26.84 -20.13 -25.50
CA SER A 2 26.20 -19.00 -24.82
C SER A 2 26.25 -19.25 -23.31
N SER A 3 26.85 -18.36 -22.53
CA SER A 3 26.77 -18.45 -21.07
C SER A 3 25.30 -18.53 -20.64
N PRO A 4 24.98 -19.34 -19.61
CA PRO A 4 23.64 -19.33 -19.04
C PRO A 4 23.30 -17.90 -18.59
N PRO A 5 22.05 -17.44 -18.78
CA PRO A 5 21.67 -16.10 -18.37
C PRO A 5 21.95 -15.94 -16.87
N HIS A 6 22.61 -14.83 -16.52
CA HIS A 6 22.86 -14.48 -15.12
C HIS A 6 21.53 -14.49 -14.34
N ALA A 7 21.57 -14.98 -13.11
CA ALA A 7 20.41 -14.98 -12.24
C ALA A 7 19.90 -13.54 -12.05
N LYS A 8 18.63 -13.30 -12.32
CA LYS A 8 17.97 -11.99 -12.13
C LYS A 8 17.45 -11.92 -10.69
N PHE A 9 18.21 -11.29 -9.81
CA PHE A 9 17.77 -11.04 -8.43
C PHE A 9 18.16 -9.63 -8.00
N PHE A 10 17.36 -9.07 -7.11
CA PHE A 10 17.61 -7.80 -6.45
C PHE A 10 17.62 -8.05 -4.94
N VAL A 11 18.44 -7.31 -4.18
CA VAL A 11 18.52 -7.45 -2.72
C VAL A 11 18.50 -6.05 -2.12
N ASN A 12 17.40 -5.70 -1.45
CA ASN A 12 17.17 -4.43 -0.76
C ASN A 12 17.18 -3.17 -1.62
N ASP A 13 17.92 -3.11 -2.72
CA ASP A 13 17.92 -1.97 -3.63
C ASP A 13 18.02 -2.43 -5.09
N GLY A 14 17.64 -1.53 -6.00
CA GLY A 14 17.81 -1.77 -7.42
C GLY A 14 17.06 -0.80 -8.31
N VAL A 15 17.44 -0.83 -9.59
CA VAL A 15 16.75 -0.13 -10.69
C VAL A 15 16.16 -1.17 -11.62
N VAL A 16 14.88 -1.03 -11.91
CA VAL A 16 14.08 -1.99 -12.66
C VAL A 16 13.39 -1.30 -13.82
N THR A 17 13.68 -1.80 -15.02
CA THR A 17 13.11 -1.29 -16.29
C THR A 17 12.07 -2.23 -16.91
N SER A 18 12.00 -3.46 -16.42
CA SER A 18 11.04 -4.47 -16.88
C SER A 18 9.68 -4.21 -16.26
N GLN A 19 8.65 -3.95 -17.07
CA GLN A 19 7.28 -3.70 -16.60
C GLN A 19 6.76 -4.81 -15.67
N THR A 20 7.06 -6.08 -16.01
CA THR A 20 6.69 -7.24 -15.19
C THR A 20 7.35 -7.19 -13.81
N ASP A 21 8.62 -6.82 -13.74
CA ASP A 21 9.34 -6.75 -12.47
C ASP A 21 8.91 -5.53 -11.65
N MET A 22 8.63 -4.38 -12.31
CA MET A 22 8.02 -3.21 -11.68
C MET A 22 6.67 -3.55 -11.05
N LEU A 23 5.81 -4.28 -11.77
CA LEU A 23 4.53 -4.75 -11.25
C LEU A 23 4.71 -5.63 -10.02
N HIS A 24 5.63 -6.59 -10.08
CA HIS A 24 5.89 -7.48 -8.95
C HIS A 24 6.45 -6.75 -7.73
N LEU A 25 7.30 -5.74 -7.91
CA LEU A 25 7.83 -4.92 -6.84
C LEU A 25 6.80 -3.98 -6.24
N LEU A 26 5.83 -3.50 -7.02
CA LEU A 26 4.76 -2.62 -6.54
C LEU A 26 3.55 -3.39 -5.97
N ARG A 27 3.47 -4.71 -6.14
CA ARG A 27 2.40 -5.53 -5.54
C ARG A 27 2.22 -5.33 -4.03
N PRO A 28 3.26 -5.21 -3.20
CA PRO A 28 3.11 -4.98 -1.78
C PRO A 28 2.41 -3.66 -1.43
N VAL A 29 2.50 -2.63 -2.29
CA VAL A 29 1.81 -1.35 -2.06
C VAL A 29 0.37 -1.35 -2.60
N LEU A 30 -0.04 -2.36 -3.36
CA LEU A 30 -1.42 -2.47 -3.83
C LEU A 30 -2.38 -2.63 -2.64
N LYS A 31 -3.46 -1.85 -2.63
CA LYS A 31 -4.41 -1.77 -1.52
C LYS A 31 -3.74 -1.36 -0.20
N GLN A 32 -2.81 -0.41 -0.26
CA GLN A 32 -2.19 0.19 0.92
C GLN A 32 -2.25 1.71 0.85
N THR A 33 -2.17 2.35 2.01
CA THR A 33 -2.00 3.79 2.12
C THR A 33 -0.53 4.14 2.02
N VAL A 34 -0.20 5.02 1.06
CA VAL A 34 1.17 5.49 0.83
C VAL A 34 1.23 7.00 0.93
N THR A 35 2.37 7.51 1.38
CA THR A 35 2.74 8.91 1.17
C THR A 35 3.44 9.03 -0.17
N TYR A 36 3.15 10.10 -0.90
CA TYR A 36 3.76 10.37 -2.20
C TYR A 36 4.33 11.79 -2.25
N ARG A 37 5.44 11.94 -2.97
CA ARG A 37 6.06 13.22 -3.30
C ARG A 37 6.34 13.24 -4.79
N TYR A 38 5.73 14.18 -5.49
CA TYR A 38 5.98 14.43 -6.89
C TYR A 38 7.05 15.50 -7.04
N LEU A 39 8.13 15.16 -7.75
CA LEU A 39 9.24 16.04 -8.03
C LEU A 39 9.37 16.25 -9.53
N ARG A 40 9.67 17.50 -9.90
CA ARG A 40 10.12 17.86 -11.25
C ARG A 40 11.52 18.46 -11.11
N GLY A 41 12.52 17.76 -11.64
CA GLY A 41 13.93 18.03 -11.36
C GLY A 41 14.27 17.90 -9.88
N ARG A 42 14.52 19.05 -9.24
CA ARG A 42 14.88 19.15 -7.81
C ARG A 42 13.79 19.74 -6.92
N GLU A 43 12.70 20.20 -7.51
CA GLU A 43 11.61 20.86 -6.79
C GLU A 43 10.50 19.87 -6.45
N VAL A 44 10.01 19.93 -5.21
CA VAL A 44 8.81 19.19 -4.79
C VAL A 44 7.59 19.99 -5.21
N VAL A 45 6.92 19.54 -6.27
CA VAL A 45 5.75 20.22 -6.85
C VAL A 45 4.48 19.88 -6.06
N ALA A 46 4.34 18.63 -5.61
CA ALA A 46 3.20 18.18 -4.82
C ALA A 46 3.58 17.07 -3.86
N ARG A 47 2.83 16.96 -2.75
CA ARG A 47 2.94 15.87 -1.79
C ARG A 47 1.58 15.55 -1.19
N GLY A 48 1.39 14.31 -0.75
CA GLY A 48 0.16 13.89 -0.11
C GLY A 48 0.22 12.45 0.38
N THR A 49 -0.94 11.97 0.80
CA THR A 49 -1.17 10.59 1.23
C THR A 49 -2.39 10.10 0.49
N GLY A 50 -2.36 8.86 -0.02
CA GLY A 50 -3.48 8.28 -0.75
C GLY A 50 -3.46 6.76 -0.74
N TRP A 51 -4.61 6.17 -1.07
CA TRP A 51 -4.80 4.72 -1.15
C TRP A 51 -4.47 4.21 -2.54
N VAL A 52 -3.55 3.24 -2.65
CA VAL A 52 -3.26 2.58 -3.93
C VAL A 52 -4.39 1.65 -4.29
N GLU A 53 -5.29 2.13 -5.13
CA GLU A 53 -6.46 1.39 -5.55
C GLU A 53 -6.09 0.35 -6.60
N ARG A 54 -5.28 0.73 -7.58
CA ARG A 54 -5.05 -0.08 -8.77
C ARG A 54 -3.64 0.12 -9.32
N ILE A 55 -3.05 -0.97 -9.80
CA ILE A 55 -1.81 -0.96 -10.57
C ILE A 55 -2.13 -1.69 -11.88
N VAL A 56 -1.88 -1.03 -13.01
CA VAL A 56 -2.15 -1.56 -14.35
C VAL A 56 -0.87 -1.60 -15.19
N VAL A 57 -0.86 -2.49 -16.16
CA VAL A 57 0.15 -2.68 -17.20
C VAL A 57 -0.58 -2.98 -18.51
N ASP A 58 0.00 -2.63 -19.64
CA ASP A 58 -0.59 -2.79 -20.98
C ASP A 58 -1.94 -2.07 -21.10
N ALA A 59 -2.04 -0.85 -20.56
CA ALA A 59 -3.28 -0.10 -20.45
C ALA A 59 -3.12 1.35 -20.96
N GLU A 60 -2.91 1.53 -22.26
CA GLU A 60 -2.65 2.82 -22.92
C GLU A 60 -3.70 3.92 -22.60
N ASP A 61 -4.97 3.53 -22.43
CA ASP A 61 -6.07 4.46 -22.13
C ASP A 61 -6.15 4.86 -20.64
N THR A 62 -5.33 4.26 -19.77
CA THR A 62 -5.36 4.53 -18.33
C THR A 62 -4.23 5.45 -17.91
N SER A 63 -4.55 6.65 -17.42
CA SER A 63 -3.54 7.54 -16.86
C SER A 63 -3.16 7.15 -15.43
N THR A 64 -1.91 7.42 -15.07
CA THR A 64 -1.48 7.46 -13.66
C THR A 64 -2.02 8.71 -12.99
N TYR A 65 -2.62 8.58 -11.81
CA TYR A 65 -3.07 9.73 -11.02
C TYR A 65 -2.88 9.49 -9.52
N PHE A 66 -2.56 10.57 -8.82
CA PHE A 66 -2.42 10.61 -7.37
C PHE A 66 -3.44 11.56 -6.79
N THR A 67 -4.41 11.01 -6.06
CA THR A 67 -5.37 11.80 -5.28
C THR A 67 -5.40 11.31 -3.84
N PRO A 68 -5.85 12.13 -2.89
CA PRO A 68 -6.01 11.67 -1.51
C PRO A 68 -6.95 10.47 -1.33
N LEU A 69 -7.91 10.29 -2.25
CA LEU A 69 -8.91 9.21 -2.18
C LEU A 69 -8.43 7.91 -2.85
N ALA A 70 -7.78 8.04 -4.00
CA ALA A 70 -7.37 6.92 -4.81
C ALA A 70 -6.13 7.25 -5.64
N ILE A 71 -5.23 6.28 -5.72
CA ILE A 71 -4.06 6.26 -6.58
C ILE A 71 -4.24 5.11 -7.57
N THR A 72 -4.18 5.44 -8.86
CA THR A 72 -4.00 4.44 -9.93
C THR A 72 -2.62 4.63 -10.51
N LEU A 73 -1.84 3.55 -10.53
CA LEU A 73 -0.52 3.51 -11.16
C LEU A 73 -0.63 2.77 -12.49
N ASN A 74 -0.35 3.45 -13.59
CA ASN A 74 -0.05 2.80 -14.86
C ASN A 74 1.47 2.69 -15.00
N ILE A 75 1.97 1.45 -15.03
CA ILE A 75 3.40 1.15 -15.15
C ILE A 75 3.96 1.64 -16.48
N ASP A 76 3.13 1.70 -17.52
CA ASP A 76 3.51 2.16 -18.87
C ASP A 76 3.84 3.66 -18.90
N SER A 77 3.49 4.40 -17.84
CA SER A 77 3.79 5.83 -17.70
C SER A 77 5.21 6.12 -17.20
N PHE A 78 6.02 5.09 -16.91
CA PHE A 78 7.32 5.24 -16.28
C PHE A 78 8.41 4.46 -17.03
N GLU A 79 9.58 5.07 -17.17
CA GLU A 79 10.77 4.48 -17.80
C GLU A 79 11.39 3.40 -16.91
N HIS A 80 11.44 3.64 -15.61
CA HIS A 80 11.96 2.71 -14.64
C HIS A 80 11.43 2.96 -13.23
N LEU A 81 11.57 1.93 -12.39
CA LEU A 81 11.35 1.97 -10.96
C LEU A 81 12.68 1.81 -10.25
N GLU A 82 12.98 2.71 -9.33
CA GLU A 82 14.03 2.53 -8.35
C GLU A 82 13.38 2.10 -7.04
N PHE A 83 14.00 1.20 -6.30
CA PHE A 83 13.56 0.88 -4.95
C PHE A 83 14.75 0.76 -4.01
N GLU A 84 14.51 1.08 -2.75
CA GLU A 84 15.47 0.87 -1.66
C GLU A 84 14.74 0.50 -0.37
N THR A 85 15.31 -0.45 0.37
CA THR A 85 14.92 -0.80 1.72
C THR A 85 15.74 0.06 2.67
N ARG A 86 15.06 0.97 3.38
CA ARG A 86 15.68 1.83 4.38
C ARG A 86 16.10 1.02 5.61
N ALA A 87 16.90 1.66 6.48
CA ALA A 87 17.39 1.04 7.72
C ALA A 87 16.27 0.61 8.69
N ASP A 88 15.08 1.20 8.57
CA ASP A 88 13.86 0.87 9.30
C ASP A 88 13.04 -0.26 8.64
N GLN A 89 13.60 -0.94 7.62
CA GLN A 89 12.96 -1.99 6.83
C GLN A 89 11.74 -1.52 6.02
N LEU A 90 11.58 -0.21 5.82
CA LEU A 90 10.54 0.34 4.94
C LEU A 90 11.06 0.45 3.52
N LEU A 91 10.24 0.03 2.56
CA LEU A 91 10.52 0.17 1.13
C LEU A 91 10.12 1.56 0.64
N VAL A 92 11.06 2.20 -0.04
CA VAL A 92 10.86 3.42 -0.81
C VAL A 92 10.86 3.05 -2.28
N TYR A 93 9.86 3.53 -3.01
CA TYR A 93 9.74 3.34 -4.45
C TYR A 93 9.87 4.70 -5.13
N THR A 94 10.73 4.81 -6.13
CA THR A 94 10.86 6.01 -6.96
C THR A 94 10.51 5.64 -8.39
N LEU A 95 9.33 6.09 -8.83
CA LEU A 95 8.86 5.95 -10.21
C LEU A 95 9.42 7.12 -11.03
N VAL A 96 10.12 6.85 -12.13
CA VAL A 96 10.84 7.87 -12.90
C VAL A 96 10.34 7.93 -14.34
N GLN A 97 10.19 9.16 -14.85
CA GLN A 97 9.85 9.46 -16.23
C GLN A 97 10.60 10.74 -16.66
N GLY A 98 11.74 10.60 -17.35
CA GLY A 98 12.56 11.76 -17.72
C GLY A 98 13.03 12.57 -16.50
N ASP A 99 12.67 13.86 -16.43
CA ASP A 99 12.98 14.75 -15.30
C ASP A 99 11.89 14.75 -14.21
N GLU A 100 10.85 13.92 -14.38
CA GLU A 100 9.76 13.78 -13.44
C GLU A 100 9.92 12.50 -12.63
N ARG A 101 9.64 12.56 -11.34
CA ARG A 101 9.63 11.37 -10.48
C ARG A 101 8.62 11.46 -9.37
N VAL A 102 8.05 10.32 -9.01
CA VAL A 102 7.19 10.17 -7.85
C VAL A 102 7.88 9.25 -6.86
N VAL A 103 8.18 9.78 -5.68
CA VAL A 103 8.67 8.98 -4.55
C VAL A 103 7.47 8.56 -3.72
N MET A 104 7.33 7.26 -3.51
CA MET A 104 6.30 6.63 -2.71
C MET A 104 6.93 5.91 -1.52
N GLU A 105 6.39 6.18 -0.34
CA GLU A 105 6.82 5.56 0.91
C GLU A 105 5.58 5.04 1.62
N PHE A 106 5.68 3.87 2.26
CA PHE A 106 4.61 3.38 3.13
C PHE A 106 4.28 4.46 4.18
N ALA A 107 3.01 4.84 4.25
CA ALA A 107 2.55 5.71 5.32
C ALA A 107 2.50 4.85 6.59
N PRO A 108 3.30 5.13 7.64
CA PRO A 108 3.12 4.44 8.89
C PRO A 108 1.74 4.82 9.42
N ILE A 109 0.78 3.90 9.36
CA ILE A 109 -0.40 3.97 10.22
C ILE A 109 0.09 3.59 11.62
N GLY A 110 0.86 4.47 12.23
CA GLY A 110 1.34 4.30 13.60
C GLY A 110 0.17 4.49 14.56
N PRO A 111 0.14 3.76 15.70
CA PRO A 111 -0.90 3.91 16.73
C PRO A 111 -0.94 5.31 17.39
N GLY A 112 -0.10 6.27 16.97
CA GLY A 112 -0.09 7.65 17.45
C GLY A 112 -0.76 8.70 16.54
N GLU A 113 -1.02 8.39 15.26
CA GLU A 113 -1.75 9.31 14.34
C GLU A 113 -3.16 8.81 13.99
N ALA A 114 -3.48 7.56 14.36
CA ALA A 114 -4.82 7.01 14.24
C ALA A 114 -5.87 7.85 15.01
N ASP A 115 -5.50 8.49 16.13
CA ASP A 115 -6.45 9.35 16.85
C ASP A 115 -6.76 10.70 16.17
N ALA A 116 -5.93 11.11 15.19
CA ALA A 116 -6.13 12.36 14.44
C ALA A 116 -6.79 12.15 13.06
N SER A 117 -6.89 10.91 12.58
CA SER A 117 -7.60 10.61 11.34
C SER A 117 -9.09 10.37 11.60
N PRO A 118 -10.00 11.06 10.90
CA PRO A 118 -11.44 10.75 10.97
C PRO A 118 -11.79 9.34 10.45
N PHE A 119 -10.81 8.59 9.91
CA PHE A 119 -11.00 7.26 9.32
C PHE A 119 -10.30 6.13 10.08
N ALA A 120 -9.76 6.38 11.27
CA ALA A 120 -9.15 5.32 12.06
C ALA A 120 -10.18 4.30 12.57
N ALA A 121 -9.80 3.02 12.49
CA ALA A 121 -10.57 1.93 13.06
C ALA A 121 -10.58 2.05 14.59
N ARG A 122 -11.65 2.63 15.14
CA ARG A 122 -11.87 2.68 16.59
C ARG A 122 -12.34 1.31 17.06
N GLN A 123 -11.61 0.73 18.01
CA GLN A 123 -12.10 -0.40 18.76
C GLN A 123 -13.35 0.05 19.53
N LEU A 124 -14.51 -0.47 19.13
CA LEU A 124 -15.75 -0.21 19.84
C LEU A 124 -15.61 -0.77 21.26
N THR A 125 -15.65 0.10 22.27
CA THR A 125 -15.78 -0.33 23.66
C THR A 125 -17.16 -0.95 23.84
N PHE A 126 -17.18 -2.26 24.07
CA PHE A 126 -18.39 -3.01 24.33
C PHE A 126 -18.85 -2.68 25.75
N ASP A 127 -19.78 -1.73 25.88
CA ASP A 127 -20.34 -1.34 27.17
C ASP A 127 -21.48 -2.29 27.54
N THR A 128 -21.25 -3.18 28.50
CA THR A 128 -22.26 -4.15 28.96
C THR A 128 -23.22 -3.57 30.00
N SER A 129 -23.11 -2.28 30.35
CA SER A 129 -23.89 -1.66 31.44
C SER A 129 -25.40 -1.63 31.18
N GLU A 130 -25.81 -1.65 29.91
CA GLU A 130 -27.22 -1.65 29.47
C GLU A 130 -27.73 -3.04 29.05
N PHE A 131 -26.89 -4.08 29.13
CA PHE A 131 -27.25 -5.42 28.70
C PHE A 131 -27.60 -6.30 29.89
N VAL A 132 -28.80 -6.87 29.89
CA VAL A 132 -29.21 -7.89 30.85
C VAL A 132 -28.84 -9.26 30.28
N GLN A 133 -27.91 -9.96 30.95
CA GLN A 133 -27.60 -11.35 30.65
C GLN A 133 -28.79 -12.22 31.08
N MET A 134 -29.49 -12.81 30.11
CA MET A 134 -30.55 -13.78 30.37
C MET A 134 -29.95 -15.19 30.40
N GLU A 135 -29.88 -15.81 31.58
CA GLU A 135 -29.57 -17.24 31.68
C GLU A 135 -30.81 -18.05 31.29
N LEU A 136 -30.69 -18.81 30.20
CA LEU A 136 -31.69 -19.81 29.85
C LEU A 136 -31.51 -21.00 30.80
N LEU A 137 -32.29 -21.03 31.88
CA LEU A 137 -32.48 -22.25 32.67
C LEU A 137 -33.10 -23.30 31.75
N GLY A 138 -32.30 -24.30 31.39
CA GLY A 138 -32.79 -25.49 30.69
C GLY A 138 -33.92 -26.10 31.49
N LEU A 139 -35.05 -26.37 30.85
CA LEU A 139 -36.14 -27.16 31.43
C LEU A 139 -35.52 -28.50 31.85
N GLU A 140 -35.41 -28.74 33.16
CA GLU A 140 -35.07 -30.05 33.68
C GLU A 140 -36.08 -31.04 33.12
N ALA A 141 -35.58 -32.04 32.37
CA ALA A 141 -36.39 -33.13 31.88
C ALA A 141 -36.92 -33.88 33.10
N GLN A 142 -38.23 -33.75 33.36
CA GLN A 142 -38.93 -34.58 34.33
C GLN A 142 -38.87 -36.02 33.79
N GLU A 143 -38.02 -36.86 34.38
CA GLU A 143 -38.06 -38.31 34.19
C GLU A 143 -39.36 -38.81 34.82
N ASP A 144 -40.34 -39.15 33.99
CA ASP A 144 -41.57 -39.83 34.41
C ASP A 144 -41.27 -41.30 34.76
N GLU A 145 -41.74 -41.70 35.94
CA GLU A 145 -41.68 -43.05 36.55
C GLU A 145 -42.48 -44.11 35.77
#